data_AF-A0A965S7W2-F1
#
_entry.id   AF-A0A965S7W2-F1
#
_cell.length_a   1.000
_cell.length_b   1.000
_cell.length_c   1.000
_cell.angle_alpha   90.00
_cell.angle_beta   90.00
_cell.angle_gamma   90.00
#
_symmetry.space_group_name_H-M   'P 1'
#
loop_
_entity.id
_entity.type
_entity.pdbx_description
1 polymer ?
#
loop_
_entity_poly.entity_id
_entity_poly.type
_entity_poly.pdbx_seq_one_letter_code
_entity_poly.pdbx_strand_id
1 'polypeptide(L)'
;NCTAKNMKIQISLSANIYNQDDLSKFLNHFKTRPNVDKWLTSTLKTHLLNTKKYHIIIKSLPPGAPVWATDAISKKELYKFVPTDELIQQLEHAIGWLKTLPETKVLNVSVEEAIRQGDIFIESENKKVSLSEGEISVLHQYKNGYQIVSCLDAQALKREGKIMQHCVGNEEQNYIQRVGAKTLQIWSLRDSKNNPHCTIEYDTKEKRVVQIKGKQNLGVVSKYQHYVIEWLKKADQDNLIEEFNLNELRYIGILAQDDIWYDINRLPKNFNIKGNLRVTSSMTLPVGLNVRDSLYLNKDVVKLPSKLTVGVDLDASESKIELLPEDLKVGRILNLSDSRIRRLPEDFEVGDKLILSDCHNLTELPNNLTVGGALIADDCINLAKIGESSNIDGSINFKNCSKLVNLPQTLRVGNHLLLVGCSSLLSIPDNYKIPGCLYVSNCTSLRSIGKNVVIGSVCDLHNADSLQELPSNIIVNGGFVLPDGSRASSVPEAKSWFHQK
;
A
#
# COMPACT_ATOMS: atom_id res chain seq x y z
N ASN A 1 -17.73 48.91 5.12
CA ASN A 1 -17.80 47.91 4.03
C ASN A 1 -16.95 46.71 4.38
N CYS A 2 -17.62 45.58 4.53
CA CYS A 2 -17.10 44.32 5.08
C CYS A 2 -15.84 43.81 4.38
N THR A 3 -14.80 43.54 5.17
CA THR A 3 -13.68 42.70 4.79
C THR A 3 -14.13 41.24 4.76
N ALA A 4 -14.26 40.67 3.57
CA ALA A 4 -14.41 39.23 3.38
C ALA A 4 -13.09 38.54 3.80
N LYS A 5 -13.07 37.97 5.01
CA LYS A 5 -12.08 36.97 5.39
C LYS A 5 -12.24 35.79 4.44
N ASN A 6 -11.24 35.51 3.62
CA ASN A 6 -11.10 34.23 2.92
C ASN A 6 -10.96 33.11 3.96
N MET A 7 -12.09 32.59 4.40
CA MET A 7 -12.18 31.35 5.16
C MET A 7 -11.92 30.23 4.16
N LYS A 8 -10.71 29.66 4.15
CA LYS A 8 -10.51 28.34 3.54
C LYS A 8 -11.40 27.38 4.32
N ILE A 9 -12.57 27.05 3.77
CA ILE A 9 -13.41 25.97 4.27
C ILE A 9 -12.57 24.72 4.09
N GLN A 10 -11.94 24.26 5.17
CA GLN A 10 -11.30 22.97 5.22
C GLN A 10 -12.45 21.95 5.15
N ILE A 11 -12.73 21.43 3.95
CA ILE A 11 -13.76 20.41 3.78
C ILE A 11 -13.30 19.21 4.62
N SER A 12 -14.07 18.87 5.65
CA SER A 12 -13.74 17.76 6.52
C SER A 12 -13.77 16.47 5.71
N LEU A 13 -12.80 15.56 5.93
CA LEU A 13 -12.79 14.24 5.30
C LEU A 13 -14.15 13.55 5.47
N SER A 14 -14.77 13.76 6.62
CA SER A 14 -16.11 13.29 6.97
C SER A 14 -17.21 13.72 5.98
N ALA A 15 -17.10 14.89 5.34
CA ALA A 15 -18.11 15.39 4.41
C ALA A 15 -18.09 14.66 3.06
N ASN A 16 -16.99 13.99 2.71
CA ASN A 16 -16.80 13.36 1.42
C ASN A 16 -16.69 11.82 1.47
N ILE A 17 -17.16 11.19 2.55
CA ILE A 17 -17.25 9.73 2.65
C ILE A 17 -18.59 9.28 2.07
N TYR A 18 -18.53 8.48 1.00
CA TYR A 18 -19.71 8.04 0.24
C TYR A 18 -20.63 7.10 1.03
N ASN A 19 -20.08 6.24 1.88
CA ASN A 19 -20.82 5.16 2.56
C ASN A 19 -20.90 5.32 4.08
N GLN A 20 -21.28 6.50 4.56
CA GLN A 20 -21.41 6.76 6.00
C GLN A 20 -22.46 5.87 6.70
N ASP A 21 -23.49 5.45 5.98
CA ASP A 21 -24.48 4.50 6.48
C ASP A 21 -23.86 3.12 6.72
N ASP A 22 -22.94 2.68 5.86
CA ASP A 22 -22.21 1.42 6.04
C ASP A 22 -21.25 1.50 7.23
N LEU A 23 -20.63 2.66 7.48
CA LEU A 23 -19.87 2.89 8.70
C LEU A 23 -20.76 2.78 9.95
N SER A 24 -21.99 3.30 9.89
CA SER A 24 -22.92 3.21 11.03
C SER A 24 -23.38 1.77 11.27
N LYS A 25 -23.61 0.99 10.20
CA LYS A 25 -23.86 -0.47 10.29
C LYS A 25 -22.66 -1.23 10.83
N PHE A 26 -21.45 -0.87 10.40
CA PHE A 26 -20.19 -1.45 10.90
C PHE A 26 -20.05 -1.23 12.40
N LEU A 27 -20.25 -0.01 12.89
CA LEU A 27 -20.16 0.31 14.32
C LEU A 27 -21.23 -0.42 15.15
N ASN A 28 -22.41 -0.69 14.59
CA ASN A 28 -23.44 -1.47 15.27
C ASN A 28 -23.00 -2.91 15.55
N HIS A 29 -22.07 -3.48 14.77
CA HIS A 29 -21.54 -4.82 15.00
C HIS A 29 -20.85 -4.96 16.36
N PHE A 30 -20.28 -3.87 16.87
CA PHE A 30 -19.53 -3.88 18.13
C PHE A 30 -20.30 -3.34 19.33
N LYS A 31 -21.61 -3.06 19.18
CA LYS A 31 -22.42 -2.58 20.28
C LYS A 31 -22.53 -3.61 21.39
N THR A 32 -22.35 -3.17 22.62
CA THR A 32 -22.18 -4.03 23.79
C THR A 32 -22.92 -3.46 24.99
N ARG A 33 -22.44 -2.35 25.58
CA ARG A 33 -23.05 -1.69 26.74
C ARG A 33 -23.14 -0.18 26.53
N PRO A 34 -24.10 0.53 27.17
CA PRO A 34 -24.48 1.90 26.80
C PRO A 34 -23.33 2.90 26.64
N ASN A 35 -22.32 2.86 27.53
CA ASN A 35 -21.21 3.80 27.49
C ASN A 35 -20.16 3.47 26.42
N VAL A 36 -19.97 2.17 26.12
CA VAL A 36 -19.12 1.74 24.99
C VAL A 36 -19.83 2.09 23.68
N ASP A 37 -21.15 1.87 23.60
CA ASP A 37 -21.96 2.25 22.44
C ASP A 37 -21.93 3.76 22.18
N LYS A 38 -21.97 4.55 23.26
CA LYS A 38 -21.82 6.00 23.18
C LYS A 38 -20.42 6.39 22.71
N TRP A 39 -19.36 5.72 23.17
CA TRP A 39 -18.00 5.93 22.67
C TRP A 39 -17.86 5.53 21.19
N LEU A 40 -18.47 4.41 20.77
CA LEU A 40 -18.49 3.95 19.37
C LEU A 40 -19.17 4.98 18.45
N THR A 41 -20.33 5.47 18.86
CA THR A 41 -21.15 6.39 18.05
C THR A 41 -20.68 7.84 18.08
N SER A 42 -19.81 8.22 19.02
CA SER A 42 -19.23 9.57 19.11
C SER A 42 -17.73 9.57 18.77
N THR A 43 -16.89 9.16 19.72
CA THR A 43 -15.42 9.22 19.63
C THR A 43 -14.88 8.39 18.46
N LEU A 44 -15.24 7.11 18.37
CA LEU A 44 -14.72 6.24 17.31
C LEU A 44 -15.25 6.66 15.94
N LYS A 45 -16.56 6.91 15.81
CA LYS A 45 -17.16 7.37 14.55
C LYS A 45 -16.46 8.64 14.04
N THR A 46 -16.22 9.61 14.92
CA THR A 46 -15.55 10.87 14.55
C THR A 46 -14.11 10.63 14.14
N HIS A 47 -13.36 9.79 14.86
CA HIS A 47 -11.98 9.47 14.50
C HIS A 47 -11.90 8.75 13.14
N LEU A 48 -12.74 7.72 12.93
CA LEU A 48 -12.77 6.98 11.67
C LEU A 48 -13.08 7.92 10.51
N LEU A 49 -14.13 8.74 10.60
CA LEU A 49 -14.53 9.69 9.56
C LEU A 49 -13.45 10.74 9.21
N ASN A 50 -12.51 11.01 10.11
CA ASN A 50 -11.45 12.02 9.92
C ASN A 50 -10.06 11.42 9.65
N THR A 51 -9.93 10.10 9.61
CA THR A 51 -8.64 9.42 9.41
C THR A 51 -8.54 8.79 8.03
N LYS A 52 -7.65 9.33 7.18
CA LYS A 52 -7.48 8.86 5.79
C LYS A 52 -7.06 7.38 5.67
N LYS A 53 -6.36 6.81 6.66
CA LYS A 53 -5.87 5.42 6.69
C LYS A 53 -6.99 4.40 6.39
N TYR A 54 -8.23 4.67 6.81
CA TYR A 54 -9.34 3.72 6.74
C TYR A 54 -10.21 3.85 5.47
N HIS A 55 -9.73 4.63 4.50
CA HIS A 55 -10.49 4.99 3.33
C HIS A 55 -9.72 4.74 2.03
N ILE A 56 -10.46 4.34 1.00
CA ILE A 56 -9.97 4.33 -0.39
C ILE A 56 -10.53 5.52 -1.16
N ILE A 57 -9.75 6.07 -2.08
CA ILE A 57 -10.20 7.13 -2.99
C ILE A 57 -10.99 6.49 -4.13
N ILE A 58 -12.21 6.97 -4.38
CA ILE A 58 -13.07 6.51 -5.47
C ILE A 58 -12.93 7.44 -6.68
N LYS A 59 -12.64 6.85 -7.84
CA LYS A 59 -12.40 7.57 -9.11
C LYS A 59 -13.59 7.56 -10.07
N SER A 60 -14.64 6.81 -9.76
CA SER A 60 -15.91 6.79 -10.50
C SER A 60 -17.10 6.69 -9.53
N LEU A 61 -18.25 7.27 -9.90
CA LEU A 61 -19.49 7.16 -9.13
C LEU A 61 -20.28 5.93 -9.57
N PRO A 62 -20.84 5.14 -8.63
CA PRO A 62 -21.78 4.07 -8.97
C PRO A 62 -23.12 4.65 -9.47
N PRO A 63 -23.91 3.88 -10.24
CA PRO A 63 -25.26 4.27 -10.62
C PRO A 63 -26.12 4.59 -9.38
N GLY A 64 -26.79 5.75 -9.38
CA GLY A 64 -27.62 6.18 -8.25
C GLY A 64 -26.89 6.93 -7.12
N ALA A 65 -25.63 7.35 -7.34
CA ALA A 65 -24.90 8.17 -6.37
C ALA A 65 -25.63 9.50 -6.06
N PRO A 66 -25.60 9.99 -4.81
CA PRO A 66 -26.27 11.22 -4.42
C PRO A 66 -25.57 12.44 -5.05
N VAL A 67 -26.34 13.50 -5.31
CA VAL A 67 -25.90 14.71 -6.03
C VAL A 67 -24.68 15.38 -5.38
N TRP A 68 -24.51 15.28 -4.07
CA TRP A 68 -23.32 15.84 -3.41
C TRP A 68 -22.03 15.13 -3.81
N ALA A 69 -22.09 13.86 -4.24
CA ALA A 69 -20.93 13.04 -4.59
C ALA A 69 -20.34 13.40 -5.97
N THR A 70 -21.11 14.02 -6.87
CA THR A 70 -20.61 14.54 -8.17
C THR A 70 -19.67 15.72 -8.00
N ASP A 71 -19.89 16.56 -6.99
CA ASP A 71 -19.01 17.69 -6.70
C ASP A 71 -17.70 17.24 -6.01
N ALA A 72 -17.76 16.19 -5.19
CA ALA A 72 -16.58 15.64 -4.52
C ALA A 72 -15.68 14.84 -5.48
N ILE A 73 -16.25 14.13 -6.46
CA ILE A 73 -15.45 13.36 -7.43
C ILE A 73 -14.70 14.25 -8.43
N SER A 74 -15.31 15.36 -8.86
CA SER A 74 -14.65 16.34 -9.74
C SER A 74 -13.42 16.98 -9.07
N LYS A 75 -13.40 17.02 -7.74
CA LYS A 75 -12.28 17.50 -6.91
C LYS A 75 -11.29 16.41 -6.51
N LYS A 76 -11.51 15.13 -6.91
CA LYS A 76 -10.73 13.94 -6.50
C LYS A 76 -10.71 13.70 -4.98
N GLU A 77 -11.74 14.14 -4.27
CA GLU A 77 -11.84 14.11 -2.81
C GLU A 77 -12.95 13.19 -2.32
N LEU A 78 -13.41 12.23 -3.13
CA LEU A 78 -14.42 11.26 -2.72
C LEU A 78 -13.76 10.01 -2.13
N TYR A 79 -14.21 9.62 -0.93
CA TYR A 79 -13.64 8.53 -0.16
C TYR A 79 -14.69 7.45 0.14
N LYS A 80 -14.27 6.19 0.22
CA LYS A 80 -15.09 5.07 0.69
C LYS A 80 -14.44 4.44 1.90
N PHE A 81 -15.20 4.32 2.99
CA PHE A 81 -14.78 3.57 4.17
C PHE A 81 -14.76 2.08 3.85
N VAL A 82 -13.61 1.43 4.05
CA VAL A 82 -13.42 -0.01 3.88
C VAL A 82 -12.63 -0.51 5.09
N PRO A 83 -13.30 -1.11 6.09
CA PRO A 83 -12.60 -1.60 7.26
C PRO A 83 -11.66 -2.75 6.85
N THR A 84 -10.40 -2.68 7.29
CA THR A 84 -9.45 -3.77 7.12
C THR A 84 -9.60 -4.79 8.24
N ASP A 85 -9.17 -6.03 8.00
CA ASP A 85 -9.11 -7.07 9.05
C ASP A 85 -8.28 -6.60 10.26
N GLU A 86 -7.19 -5.85 10.01
CA GLU A 86 -6.37 -5.23 11.05
C GLU A 86 -7.16 -4.23 11.91
N LEU A 87 -7.93 -3.34 11.28
CA LEU A 87 -8.76 -2.37 12.01
C LEU A 87 -9.83 -3.09 12.83
N ILE A 88 -10.49 -4.10 12.25
CA ILE A 88 -11.51 -4.88 12.96
C ILE A 88 -10.90 -5.48 14.23
N GLN A 89 -9.75 -6.15 14.11
CA GLN A 89 -9.05 -6.72 15.25
C GLN A 89 -8.66 -5.68 16.31
N GLN A 90 -8.08 -4.55 15.88
CA GLN A 90 -7.70 -3.45 16.78
C GLN A 90 -8.90 -2.92 17.56
N LEU A 91 -10.06 -2.81 16.91
CA LEU A 91 -11.29 -2.37 17.56
C LEU A 91 -11.85 -3.43 18.50
N GLU A 92 -11.76 -4.71 18.18
CA GLU A 92 -12.16 -5.80 19.09
C GLU A 92 -11.32 -5.79 20.37
N HIS A 93 -10.00 -5.69 20.23
CA HIS A 93 -9.09 -5.59 21.36
C HIS A 93 -9.41 -4.35 22.22
N ALA A 94 -9.58 -3.20 21.57
CA ALA A 94 -9.90 -1.93 22.22
C ALA A 94 -11.22 -2.01 23.00
N ILE A 95 -12.26 -2.58 22.39
CA ILE A 95 -13.58 -2.70 22.99
C ILE A 95 -13.56 -3.68 24.16
N GLY A 96 -12.81 -4.77 24.04
CA GLY A 96 -12.60 -5.69 25.15
C GLY A 96 -12.02 -5.01 26.38
N TRP A 97 -10.99 -4.18 26.19
CA TRP A 97 -10.44 -3.38 27.27
C TRP A 97 -11.41 -2.29 27.78
N LEU A 98 -12.10 -1.57 26.90
CA LEU A 98 -13.05 -0.52 27.30
C LEU A 98 -14.19 -1.06 28.20
N LYS A 99 -14.56 -2.34 28.04
CA LYS A 99 -15.55 -2.99 28.91
C LYS A 99 -15.07 -3.20 30.34
N THR A 100 -13.75 -3.28 30.57
CA THR A 100 -13.19 -3.44 31.92
C THR A 100 -13.10 -2.11 32.68
N LEU A 101 -13.24 -0.98 31.99
CA LEU A 101 -13.14 0.34 32.62
C LEU A 101 -14.42 0.72 33.38
N PRO A 102 -14.30 1.52 34.46
CA PRO A 102 -15.44 2.19 35.07
C PRO A 102 -16.16 3.08 34.05
N GLU A 103 -17.49 3.16 34.17
CA GLU A 103 -18.35 3.90 33.24
C GLU A 103 -17.92 5.36 33.03
N THR A 104 -17.44 6.01 34.09
CA THR A 104 -16.98 7.41 34.08
C THR A 104 -15.72 7.65 33.25
N LYS A 105 -14.98 6.60 32.90
CA LYS A 105 -13.70 6.71 32.16
C LYS A 105 -13.83 6.45 30.67
N VAL A 106 -14.78 5.61 30.25
CA VAL A 106 -14.90 5.13 28.85
C VAL A 106 -14.98 6.28 27.84
N LEU A 107 -15.76 7.32 28.13
CA LEU A 107 -15.99 8.42 27.18
C LEU A 107 -14.76 9.33 26.96
N ASN A 108 -13.78 9.30 27.86
CA ASN A 108 -12.59 10.15 27.81
C ASN A 108 -11.37 9.47 27.16
N VAL A 109 -11.53 8.22 26.72
CA VAL A 109 -10.47 7.45 26.08
C VAL A 109 -10.37 7.82 24.59
N SER A 110 -9.18 8.14 24.08
CA SER A 110 -8.96 8.33 22.63
C SER A 110 -8.91 6.99 21.89
N VAL A 111 -9.11 7.00 20.56
CA VAL A 111 -9.08 5.74 19.78
C VAL A 111 -7.69 5.10 19.82
N GLU A 112 -6.63 5.88 19.73
CA GLU A 112 -5.25 5.40 19.77
C GLU A 112 -4.92 4.76 21.12
N GLU A 113 -5.39 5.35 22.22
CA GLU A 113 -5.22 4.78 23.56
C GLU A 113 -6.05 3.50 23.71
N ALA A 114 -7.27 3.48 23.20
CA ALA A 114 -8.13 2.31 23.24
C ALA A 114 -7.50 1.13 22.49
N ILE A 115 -6.95 1.36 21.29
CA ILE A 115 -6.25 0.32 20.51
C ILE A 115 -5.01 -0.17 21.27
N ARG A 116 -4.14 0.75 21.72
CA ARG A 116 -2.90 0.40 22.41
C ARG A 116 -3.15 -0.40 23.69
N GLN A 117 -4.11 0.04 24.50
CA GLN A 117 -4.47 -0.65 25.74
C GLN A 117 -5.24 -1.93 25.48
N GLY A 118 -6.02 -1.99 24.40
CA GLY A 118 -6.66 -3.21 23.92
C GLY A 118 -5.63 -4.32 23.67
N ASP A 119 -4.56 -4.01 22.93
CA ASP A 119 -3.49 -4.98 22.66
C ASP A 119 -2.80 -5.43 23.96
N ILE A 120 -2.46 -4.50 24.86
CA ILE A 120 -1.87 -4.81 26.17
C ILE A 120 -2.81 -5.65 27.03
N PHE A 121 -4.11 -5.34 27.00
CA PHE A 121 -5.14 -6.07 27.73
C PHE A 121 -5.22 -7.52 27.26
N ILE A 122 -5.30 -7.73 25.95
CA ILE A 122 -5.29 -9.07 25.35
C ILE A 122 -4.00 -9.82 25.69
N GLU A 123 -2.83 -9.17 25.63
CA GLU A 123 -1.57 -9.77 26.08
C GLU A 123 -1.58 -10.16 27.57
N SER A 124 -2.20 -9.34 28.43
CA SER A 124 -2.30 -9.59 29.87
C SER A 124 -3.28 -10.72 30.21
N GLU A 125 -4.41 -10.79 29.50
CA GLU A 125 -5.39 -11.88 29.62
C GLU A 125 -4.79 -13.19 29.10
N ASN A 126 -4.05 -13.13 27.98
CA ASN A 126 -3.28 -14.26 27.48
C ASN A 126 -2.28 -14.77 28.53
N LYS A 127 -1.65 -13.93 29.36
CA LYS A 127 -0.75 -14.39 30.43
C LYS A 127 -1.46 -15.20 31.52
N LYS A 128 -2.76 -14.99 31.76
CA LYS A 128 -3.55 -15.65 32.83
C LYS A 128 -4.15 -17.01 32.44
N VAL A 129 -4.25 -17.31 31.14
CA VAL A 129 -4.88 -18.54 30.63
C VAL A 129 -3.98 -19.77 30.84
N SER A 130 -4.52 -20.82 31.47
CA SER A 130 -3.88 -22.15 31.56
C SER A 130 -3.58 -22.71 30.17
N LEU A 131 -2.36 -23.22 29.95
CA LEU A 131 -1.98 -23.92 28.70
C LEU A 131 -2.46 -25.38 28.66
N SER A 132 -3.30 -25.79 29.60
CA SER A 132 -3.93 -27.11 29.57
C SER A 132 -4.75 -27.28 28.30
N GLU A 133 -4.75 -28.51 27.80
CA GLU A 133 -5.19 -28.86 26.46
C GLU A 133 -6.64 -28.49 26.13
N GLY A 134 -7.52 -28.58 27.13
CA GLY A 134 -8.97 -28.60 26.93
C GLY A 134 -9.42 -29.89 26.23
N GLU A 135 -10.71 -29.96 25.89
CA GLU A 135 -11.27 -31.05 25.10
C GLU A 135 -11.02 -30.85 23.61
N ILE A 136 -10.44 -31.88 22.98
CA ILE A 136 -10.16 -31.92 21.54
C ILE A 136 -10.58 -33.26 20.95
N SER A 137 -10.83 -33.28 19.63
CA SER A 137 -10.93 -34.50 18.84
C SER A 137 -9.89 -34.50 17.73
N VAL A 138 -9.17 -35.62 17.55
CA VAL A 138 -8.21 -35.76 16.44
C VAL A 138 -8.98 -36.11 15.17
N LEU A 139 -8.95 -35.22 14.18
CA LEU A 139 -9.61 -35.39 12.89
C LEU A 139 -8.70 -36.07 11.86
N HIS A 140 -7.39 -35.81 11.94
CA HIS A 140 -6.40 -36.39 11.04
C HIS A 140 -5.03 -36.47 11.70
N GLN A 141 -4.27 -37.53 11.40
CA GLN A 141 -2.92 -37.72 11.89
C GLN A 141 -1.96 -38.00 10.73
N TYR A 142 -0.91 -37.20 10.62
CA TYR A 142 0.14 -37.35 9.61
C TYR A 142 1.23 -38.30 10.12
N LYS A 143 1.91 -38.99 9.19
CA LYS A 143 2.95 -39.98 9.51
C LYS A 143 4.10 -39.45 10.37
N ASN A 144 4.38 -38.16 10.31
CA ASN A 144 5.46 -37.50 11.06
C ASN A 144 5.02 -36.92 12.42
N GLY A 145 3.81 -37.28 12.88
CA GLY A 145 3.28 -36.87 14.17
C GLY A 145 2.56 -35.52 14.17
N TYR A 146 2.48 -34.82 13.03
CA TYR A 146 1.57 -33.68 12.89
C TYR A 146 0.12 -34.17 12.96
N GLN A 147 -0.80 -33.28 13.29
CA GLN A 147 -2.22 -33.62 13.36
C GLN A 147 -3.13 -32.43 13.05
N ILE A 148 -4.35 -32.74 12.60
CA ILE A 148 -5.49 -31.82 12.60
C ILE A 148 -6.40 -32.23 13.76
N VAL A 149 -6.71 -31.27 14.63
CA VAL A 149 -7.64 -31.48 15.75
C VAL A 149 -8.79 -30.49 15.69
N SER A 150 -9.96 -30.87 16.19
CA SER A 150 -11.06 -29.95 16.48
C SER A 150 -10.99 -29.53 17.94
N CYS A 151 -11.02 -28.23 18.23
CA CYS A 151 -11.20 -27.70 19.58
C CYS A 151 -12.68 -27.80 19.97
N LEU A 152 -13.01 -28.49 21.06
CA LEU A 152 -14.40 -28.83 21.42
C LEU A 152 -14.95 -27.98 22.56
N ASP A 153 -14.10 -27.40 23.39
CA ASP A 153 -14.51 -26.61 24.54
C ASP A 153 -13.84 -25.22 24.58
N ALA A 154 -14.28 -24.39 25.53
CA ALA A 154 -13.76 -23.05 25.74
C ALA A 154 -12.25 -23.04 26.06
N GLN A 155 -11.76 -24.08 26.75
CA GLN A 155 -10.37 -24.17 27.17
C GLN A 155 -9.43 -24.42 25.99
N ALA A 156 -9.79 -25.37 25.12
CA ALA A 156 -9.05 -25.69 23.90
C ALA A 156 -9.00 -24.48 22.95
N LEU A 157 -10.12 -23.76 22.78
CA LEU A 157 -10.19 -22.54 21.98
C LEU A 157 -9.28 -21.44 22.53
N LYS A 158 -9.33 -21.17 23.85
CA LYS A 158 -8.49 -20.16 24.50
C LYS A 158 -7.00 -20.48 24.38
N ARG A 159 -6.62 -21.75 24.57
CA ARG A 159 -5.24 -22.22 24.38
C ARG A 159 -4.76 -21.95 22.96
N GLU A 160 -5.61 -22.28 21.99
CA GLU A 160 -5.32 -22.13 20.56
C GLU A 160 -5.05 -20.67 20.20
N GLY A 161 -5.97 -19.76 20.50
CA GLY A 161 -5.80 -18.34 20.20
C GLY A 161 -4.64 -17.69 20.95
N LYS A 162 -4.37 -18.12 22.18
CA LYS A 162 -3.21 -17.65 22.95
C LYS A 162 -1.88 -17.99 22.26
N ILE A 163 -1.68 -19.25 21.87
CA ILE A 163 -0.40 -19.66 21.25
C ILE A 163 -0.26 -19.06 19.85
N MET A 164 -1.38 -19.03 19.12
CA MET A 164 -1.45 -18.48 17.77
C MET A 164 -1.51 -16.95 17.73
N GLN A 165 -1.71 -16.28 18.87
CA GLN A 165 -1.80 -14.82 18.99
C GLN A 165 -2.89 -14.21 18.10
N HIS A 166 -4.07 -14.83 18.06
CA HIS A 166 -5.23 -14.35 17.31
C HIS A 166 -6.55 -14.61 18.07
N CYS A 167 -7.68 -14.14 17.52
CA CYS A 167 -8.94 -14.02 18.24
C CYS A 167 -9.69 -15.33 18.56
N VAL A 168 -9.25 -16.50 18.06
CA VAL A 168 -9.85 -17.80 18.44
C VAL A 168 -9.89 -17.96 19.97
N GLY A 169 -11.05 -18.26 20.54
CA GLY A 169 -11.20 -18.42 21.99
C GLY A 169 -11.28 -17.12 22.79
N ASN A 170 -11.29 -15.96 22.13
CA ASN A 170 -11.71 -14.70 22.74
C ASN A 170 -13.19 -14.82 23.18
N GLU A 171 -13.50 -14.51 24.44
CA GLU A 171 -14.87 -14.59 24.99
C GLU A 171 -15.82 -13.60 24.32
N GLU A 172 -15.29 -12.56 23.68
CA GLU A 172 -16.08 -11.54 22.99
C GLU A 172 -16.49 -11.94 21.58
N GLN A 173 -15.78 -12.91 21.00
CA GLN A 173 -16.14 -13.49 19.73
C GLN A 173 -16.94 -14.75 20.00
N ASN A 174 -18.08 -14.88 19.32
CA ASN A 174 -19.11 -15.88 19.61
C ASN A 174 -18.67 -17.35 19.37
N TYR A 175 -17.37 -17.62 19.22
CA TYR A 175 -16.78 -18.92 18.97
C TYR A 175 -17.16 -19.96 20.00
N ILE A 176 -17.01 -19.63 21.30
CA ILE A 176 -17.27 -20.59 22.38
C ILE A 176 -18.74 -21.04 22.34
N GLN A 177 -19.68 -20.11 22.17
CA GLN A 177 -21.10 -20.46 22.13
C GLN A 177 -21.45 -21.20 20.84
N ARG A 178 -20.90 -20.80 19.69
CA ARG A 178 -21.14 -21.47 18.40
C ARG A 178 -20.58 -22.89 18.35
N VAL A 179 -19.39 -23.12 18.92
CA VAL A 179 -18.79 -24.46 19.08
C VAL A 179 -19.63 -25.31 20.03
N GLY A 180 -20.05 -24.77 21.18
CA GLY A 180 -20.95 -25.47 22.10
C GLY A 180 -22.31 -25.82 21.47
N ALA A 181 -22.84 -24.93 20.63
CA ALA A 181 -24.06 -25.14 19.84
C ALA A 181 -23.84 -26.03 18.60
N LYS A 182 -22.61 -26.49 18.33
CA LYS A 182 -22.22 -27.31 17.17
C LYS A 182 -22.52 -26.68 15.81
N THR A 183 -22.56 -25.35 15.75
CA THR A 183 -22.74 -24.54 14.53
C THR A 183 -21.41 -24.04 13.95
N LEU A 184 -20.31 -24.32 14.65
CA LEU A 184 -18.96 -23.99 14.26
C LEU A 184 -17.99 -25.06 14.77
N GLN A 185 -16.95 -25.34 14.01
CA GLN A 185 -15.74 -26.00 14.52
C GLN A 185 -14.53 -25.13 14.23
N ILE A 186 -13.57 -25.17 15.16
CA ILE A 186 -12.23 -24.65 14.93
C ILE A 186 -11.30 -25.84 14.78
N TRP A 187 -10.78 -26.03 13.57
CA TRP A 187 -9.74 -27.01 13.32
C TRP A 187 -8.37 -26.38 13.51
N SER A 188 -7.44 -27.12 14.11
CA SER A 188 -6.08 -26.68 14.39
C SER A 188 -5.07 -27.65 13.79
N LEU A 189 -4.17 -27.15 12.96
CA LEU A 189 -2.96 -27.87 12.57
C LEU A 189 -1.92 -27.74 13.67
N ARG A 190 -1.46 -28.88 14.19
CA ARG A 190 -0.45 -28.95 15.24
C ARG A 190 0.74 -29.81 14.83
N ASP A 191 1.92 -29.43 15.30
CA ASP A 191 3.13 -30.22 15.12
C ASP A 191 3.19 -31.43 16.08
N SER A 192 4.24 -32.23 15.95
CA SER A 192 4.49 -33.41 16.79
C SER A 192 4.75 -33.10 18.26
N LYS A 193 4.95 -31.83 18.61
CA LYS A 193 5.05 -31.34 19.99
C LYS A 193 3.74 -30.70 20.46
N ASN A 194 2.67 -30.87 19.69
CA ASN A 194 1.33 -30.33 19.94
C ASN A 194 1.26 -28.79 19.95
N ASN A 195 2.20 -28.11 19.30
CA ASN A 195 2.13 -26.67 19.09
C ASN A 195 1.32 -26.36 17.83
N PRO A 196 0.37 -25.43 17.89
CA PRO A 196 -0.41 -25.03 16.73
C PRO A 196 0.35 -24.11 15.77
N HIS A 197 0.03 -24.24 14.49
CA HIS A 197 0.62 -23.47 13.40
C HIS A 197 -0.40 -22.90 12.40
N CYS A 198 -1.65 -23.36 12.45
CA CYS A 198 -2.77 -22.85 11.67
C CYS A 198 -4.08 -23.17 12.35
N THR A 199 -5.03 -22.23 12.34
CA THR A 199 -6.45 -22.50 12.66
C THR A 199 -7.32 -22.31 11.43
N ILE A 200 -8.38 -23.11 11.34
CA ILE A 200 -9.39 -23.07 10.29
C ILE A 200 -10.75 -22.92 10.96
N GLU A 201 -11.45 -21.84 10.63
CA GLU A 201 -12.84 -21.65 11.03
C GLU A 201 -13.75 -22.36 10.03
N TYR A 202 -14.50 -23.36 10.50
CA TYR A 202 -15.39 -24.17 9.68
C TYR A 202 -16.83 -24.03 10.19
N ASP A 203 -17.70 -23.47 9.37
CA ASP A 203 -19.14 -23.42 9.63
C ASP A 203 -19.76 -24.77 9.33
N THR A 204 -20.30 -25.43 10.36
CA THR A 204 -20.82 -26.80 10.23
C THR A 204 -22.19 -26.85 9.57
N LYS A 205 -22.95 -25.75 9.59
CA LYS A 205 -24.31 -25.69 9.06
C LYS A 205 -24.27 -25.46 7.56
N GLU A 206 -23.45 -24.51 7.13
CA GLU A 206 -23.24 -24.18 5.71
C GLU A 206 -22.12 -25.04 5.09
N LYS A 207 -21.48 -25.92 5.89
CA LYS A 207 -20.34 -26.76 5.52
C LYS A 207 -19.25 -25.99 4.79
N ARG A 208 -18.90 -24.83 5.35
CA ARG A 208 -18.09 -23.83 4.69
C ARG A 208 -16.80 -23.57 5.46
N VAL A 209 -15.68 -23.54 4.74
CA VAL A 209 -14.44 -22.96 5.28
C VAL A 209 -14.54 -21.45 5.24
N VAL A 210 -14.65 -20.84 6.42
CA VAL A 210 -14.86 -19.40 6.59
C VAL A 210 -13.53 -18.65 6.62
N GLN A 211 -12.55 -19.17 7.36
CA GLN A 211 -11.29 -18.51 7.63
C GLN A 211 -10.14 -19.52 7.76
N ILE A 212 -8.94 -19.13 7.31
CA ILE A 212 -7.69 -19.86 7.53
C ILE A 212 -6.62 -18.87 7.97
N LYS A 213 -6.04 -19.07 9.16
CA LYS A 213 -5.08 -18.14 9.75
C LYS A 213 -3.88 -18.86 10.34
N GLY A 214 -2.70 -18.32 10.04
CA GLY A 214 -1.47 -18.58 10.76
C GLY A 214 -1.37 -17.72 12.02
N LYS A 215 -0.19 -17.74 12.63
CA LYS A 215 0.10 -16.96 13.84
C LYS A 215 -0.11 -15.46 13.58
N GLN A 216 -0.67 -14.71 14.54
CA GLN A 216 -0.94 -13.27 14.46
C GLN A 216 -1.86 -12.87 13.29
N ASN A 217 -2.84 -13.71 12.94
CA ASN A 217 -3.71 -13.52 11.76
C ASN A 217 -2.97 -13.42 10.41
N LEU A 218 -1.72 -13.85 10.36
CA LEU A 218 -0.93 -13.85 9.13
C LEU A 218 -1.23 -15.10 8.28
N GLY A 219 -0.60 -15.16 7.11
CA GLY A 219 -0.54 -16.38 6.33
C GLY A 219 0.13 -17.52 7.09
N VAL A 220 -0.33 -18.73 6.82
CA VAL A 220 0.31 -19.95 7.30
C VAL A 220 1.72 -20.00 6.74
N VAL A 221 2.70 -20.21 7.61
CA VAL A 221 4.12 -20.30 7.21
C VAL A 221 4.29 -21.40 6.15
N SER A 222 5.03 -21.11 5.08
CA SER A 222 5.11 -21.96 3.87
C SER A 222 5.39 -23.44 4.16
N LYS A 223 6.24 -23.75 5.14
CA LYS A 223 6.57 -25.13 5.54
C LYS A 223 5.41 -25.94 6.16
N TYR A 224 4.29 -25.28 6.49
CA TYR A 224 3.11 -25.91 7.06
C TYR A 224 1.91 -25.93 6.10
N GLN A 225 1.97 -25.16 5.01
CA GLN A 225 0.86 -24.98 4.06
C GLN A 225 0.39 -26.31 3.47
N HIS A 226 1.32 -27.21 3.15
CA HIS A 226 0.99 -28.50 2.52
C HIS A 226 0.11 -29.39 3.40
N TYR A 227 0.29 -29.37 4.73
CA TYR A 227 -0.59 -30.11 5.64
C TYR A 227 -2.01 -29.55 5.59
N VAL A 228 -2.16 -28.22 5.62
CA VAL A 228 -3.48 -27.59 5.55
C VAL A 228 -4.17 -27.93 4.23
N ILE A 229 -3.45 -27.83 3.11
CA ILE A 229 -3.97 -28.15 1.78
C ILE A 229 -4.38 -29.63 1.69
N GLU A 230 -3.57 -30.55 2.20
CA GLU A 230 -3.88 -31.99 2.21
C GLU A 230 -5.14 -32.28 3.02
N TRP A 231 -5.27 -31.69 4.21
CA TRP A 231 -6.47 -31.81 5.03
C TRP A 231 -7.72 -31.29 4.31
N LEU A 232 -7.66 -30.08 3.74
CA LEU A 232 -8.82 -29.48 3.06
C LEU A 232 -9.27 -30.32 1.86
N LYS A 233 -8.32 -30.85 1.07
CA LYS A 233 -8.64 -31.77 -0.04
C LYS A 233 -9.27 -33.06 0.45
N LYS A 234 -8.77 -33.63 1.56
CA LYS A 234 -9.36 -34.82 2.14
C LYS A 234 -10.77 -34.56 2.66
N ALA A 235 -10.97 -33.46 3.39
CA ALA A 235 -12.27 -33.09 3.95
C ALA A 235 -13.31 -32.82 2.83
N ASP A 236 -12.89 -32.21 1.73
CA ASP A 236 -13.70 -32.04 0.52
C ASP A 236 -14.06 -33.39 -0.12
N GLN A 237 -13.08 -34.29 -0.33
CA GLN A 237 -13.31 -35.65 -0.85
C GLN A 237 -14.24 -36.49 0.04
N ASP A 238 -14.18 -36.29 1.36
CA ASP A 238 -15.04 -36.96 2.33
C ASP A 238 -16.43 -36.29 2.44
N ASN A 239 -16.75 -35.29 1.59
CA ASN A 239 -17.99 -34.50 1.59
C ASN A 239 -18.28 -33.75 2.91
N LEU A 240 -17.22 -33.40 3.64
CA LEU A 240 -17.33 -32.55 4.81
C LEU A 240 -17.50 -31.08 4.42
N ILE A 241 -16.85 -30.63 3.35
CA ILE A 241 -16.88 -29.22 2.91
C ILE A 241 -17.71 -29.13 1.62
N GLU A 242 -18.60 -28.15 1.54
CA GLU A 242 -19.37 -27.81 0.34
C GLU A 242 -18.97 -26.45 -0.25
N GLU A 243 -18.43 -25.54 0.57
CA GLU A 243 -18.00 -24.20 0.11
C GLU A 243 -16.66 -23.78 0.74
N PHE A 244 -15.84 -23.08 -0.06
CA PHE A 244 -14.64 -22.39 0.42
C PHE A 244 -14.79 -20.89 0.26
N ASN A 245 -14.44 -20.13 1.30
CA ASN A 245 -14.09 -18.73 1.12
C ASN A 245 -12.76 -18.65 0.32
N LEU A 246 -12.85 -18.47 -0.99
CA LEU A 246 -11.69 -18.50 -1.89
C LEU A 246 -10.62 -17.45 -1.56
N ASN A 247 -11.00 -16.34 -0.91
CA ASN A 247 -10.05 -15.34 -0.44
C ASN A 247 -9.13 -15.86 0.66
N GLU A 248 -9.53 -16.90 1.39
CA GLU A 248 -8.75 -17.46 2.49
C GLU A 248 -7.68 -18.44 2.02
N LEU A 249 -7.86 -19.02 0.83
CA LEU A 249 -6.90 -19.94 0.22
C LEU A 249 -5.53 -19.27 -0.01
N ARG A 250 -5.49 -17.94 -0.17
CA ARG A 250 -4.23 -17.19 -0.28
C ARG A 250 -3.36 -17.28 0.97
N TYR A 251 -3.95 -17.47 2.15
CA TYR A 251 -3.20 -17.61 3.40
C TYR A 251 -2.46 -18.94 3.50
N ILE A 252 -2.79 -19.90 2.64
CA ILE A 252 -2.09 -21.19 2.52
C ILE A 252 -1.34 -21.32 1.19
N GLY A 253 -1.08 -20.22 0.48
CA GLY A 253 -0.33 -20.25 -0.76
C GLY A 253 -1.09 -20.83 -1.94
N ILE A 254 -2.42 -20.83 -1.90
CA ILE A 254 -3.27 -21.28 -3.00
C ILE A 254 -3.92 -20.08 -3.69
N LEU A 255 -3.76 -20.02 -5.01
CA LEU A 255 -4.52 -19.17 -5.90
C LEU A 255 -5.64 -19.99 -6.53
N ALA A 256 -6.89 -19.62 -6.25
CA ALA A 256 -8.05 -20.22 -6.89
C ALA A 256 -8.54 -19.36 -8.06
N GLN A 257 -8.65 -19.95 -9.24
CA GLN A 257 -9.28 -19.35 -10.42
C GLN A 257 -9.82 -20.45 -11.33
N ASP A 258 -10.97 -20.21 -11.97
CA ASP A 258 -11.61 -21.17 -12.87
C ASP A 258 -11.85 -22.54 -12.21
N ASP A 259 -12.28 -22.51 -10.95
CA ASP A 259 -12.51 -23.70 -10.11
C ASP A 259 -11.28 -24.61 -9.94
N ILE A 260 -10.08 -24.09 -10.24
CA ILE A 260 -8.80 -24.79 -10.08
C ILE A 260 -7.96 -24.10 -9.01
N TRP A 261 -7.35 -24.90 -8.15
CA TRP A 261 -6.43 -24.44 -7.11
C TRP A 261 -4.98 -24.61 -7.59
N TYR A 262 -4.26 -23.50 -7.66
CA TYR A 262 -2.85 -23.45 -8.02
C TYR A 262 -2.01 -23.15 -6.79
N ASP A 263 -1.00 -23.99 -6.53
CA ASP A 263 0.07 -23.66 -5.58
C ASP A 263 0.92 -22.52 -6.18
N ILE A 264 0.91 -21.36 -5.51
CA ILE A 264 1.63 -20.18 -5.99
C ILE A 264 3.14 -20.43 -6.06
N ASN A 265 3.68 -21.38 -5.30
CA ASN A 265 5.10 -21.73 -5.36
C ASN A 265 5.44 -22.60 -6.58
N ARG A 266 4.44 -23.07 -7.33
CA ARG A 266 4.58 -24.01 -8.45
C ARG A 266 3.70 -23.62 -9.64
N LEU A 267 3.55 -22.32 -9.88
CA LEU A 267 2.81 -21.84 -11.04
C LEU A 267 3.46 -22.33 -12.36
N PRO A 268 2.65 -22.75 -13.34
CA PRO A 268 3.18 -23.21 -14.62
C PRO A 268 3.79 -22.05 -15.43
N LYS A 269 4.60 -22.38 -16.44
CA LYS A 269 5.10 -21.39 -17.41
C LYS A 269 3.93 -20.77 -18.17
N ASN A 270 4.07 -19.50 -18.56
CA ASN A 270 3.06 -18.74 -19.30
C ASN A 270 1.69 -18.65 -18.59
N PHE A 271 1.70 -18.71 -17.25
CA PHE A 271 0.46 -18.70 -16.47
C PHE A 271 -0.18 -17.31 -16.45
N ASN A 272 -1.51 -17.27 -16.59
CA ASN A 272 -2.29 -16.03 -16.56
C ASN A 272 -3.05 -15.96 -15.24
N ILE A 273 -2.68 -15.01 -14.38
CA ILE A 273 -3.39 -14.70 -13.13
C ILE A 273 -4.46 -13.66 -13.44
N LYS A 274 -5.71 -13.99 -13.13
CA LYS A 274 -6.87 -13.11 -13.42
C LYS A 274 -7.00 -11.92 -12.47
N GLY A 275 -6.24 -11.85 -11.39
CA GLY A 275 -6.34 -10.78 -10.41
C GLY A 275 -4.96 -10.30 -9.98
N ASN A 276 -4.90 -9.83 -8.73
CA ASN A 276 -3.64 -9.47 -8.09
C ASN A 276 -2.84 -10.72 -7.69
N LEU A 277 -1.52 -10.59 -7.65
CA LEU A 277 -0.63 -11.57 -7.02
C LEU A 277 0.23 -10.87 -5.97
N ARG A 278 0.27 -11.43 -4.76
CA ARG A 278 1.22 -11.03 -3.71
C ARG A 278 2.22 -12.16 -3.49
N VAL A 279 3.50 -11.84 -3.63
CA VAL A 279 4.59 -12.78 -3.40
C VAL A 279 5.00 -12.71 -1.93
N THR A 280 4.86 -13.81 -1.19
CA THR A 280 5.12 -13.88 0.26
C THR A 280 6.39 -14.68 0.56
N SER A 281 7.56 -14.19 0.14
CA SER A 281 8.91 -14.77 0.33
C SER A 281 9.11 -16.19 -0.26
N SER A 282 10.32 -16.51 -0.75
CA SER A 282 10.72 -17.82 -1.34
C SER A 282 10.03 -18.31 -2.63
N MET A 283 8.98 -17.65 -3.12
CA MET A 283 8.34 -17.99 -4.39
C MET A 283 9.27 -17.68 -5.58
N THR A 284 9.39 -18.64 -6.50
CA THR A 284 10.00 -18.39 -7.82
C THR A 284 8.89 -18.14 -8.83
N LEU A 285 8.85 -16.93 -9.39
CA LEU A 285 7.89 -16.60 -10.45
C LEU A 285 8.25 -17.34 -11.75
N PRO A 286 7.29 -17.96 -12.46
CA PRO A 286 7.58 -18.69 -13.69
C PRO A 286 7.85 -17.73 -14.87
N VAL A 287 8.62 -18.23 -15.84
CA VAL A 287 8.81 -17.55 -17.13
C VAL A 287 7.47 -17.35 -17.83
N GLY A 288 7.25 -16.15 -18.39
CA GLY A 288 6.03 -15.81 -19.10
C GLY A 288 4.81 -15.54 -18.21
N LEU A 289 5.01 -15.36 -16.89
CA LEU A 289 3.93 -15.02 -15.99
C LEU A 289 3.22 -13.74 -16.45
N ASN A 290 1.90 -13.79 -16.54
CA ASN A 290 1.05 -12.65 -16.83
C ASN A 290 0.10 -12.41 -15.65
N VAL A 291 0.20 -11.25 -15.00
CA VAL A 291 -0.68 -10.82 -13.92
C VAL A 291 -1.61 -9.75 -14.48
N ARG A 292 -2.91 -10.04 -14.56
CA ARG A 292 -3.90 -9.12 -15.19
C ARG A 292 -4.01 -7.80 -14.43
N ASP A 293 -3.97 -7.86 -13.10
CA ASP A 293 -4.03 -6.66 -12.25
C ASP A 293 -2.64 -6.31 -11.71
N SER A 294 -2.46 -6.21 -10.39
CA SER A 294 -1.23 -5.75 -9.75
C SER A 294 -0.40 -6.89 -9.15
N LEU A 295 0.93 -6.73 -9.20
CA LEU A 295 1.91 -7.66 -8.62
C LEU A 295 2.66 -6.95 -7.49
N TYR A 296 2.59 -7.53 -6.28
CA TYR A 296 3.25 -7.03 -5.08
C TYR A 296 4.37 -7.99 -4.68
N LEU A 297 5.61 -7.51 -4.75
CA LEU A 297 6.78 -8.30 -4.37
C LEU A 297 7.09 -8.16 -2.88
N ASN A 298 7.80 -9.16 -2.37
CA ASN A 298 8.44 -9.07 -1.07
C ASN A 298 9.86 -8.53 -1.22
N LYS A 299 10.36 -7.82 -0.21
CA LYS A 299 11.73 -7.27 -0.16
C LYS A 299 12.85 -8.30 -0.43
N ASP A 300 12.60 -9.58 -0.15
CA ASP A 300 13.58 -10.64 -0.37
C ASP A 300 13.67 -11.14 -1.81
N VAL A 301 12.80 -10.66 -2.72
CA VAL A 301 12.88 -11.01 -4.15
C VAL A 301 14.15 -10.41 -4.75
N VAL A 302 14.95 -11.24 -5.41
CA VAL A 302 16.24 -10.87 -6.02
C VAL A 302 16.18 -10.75 -7.54
N LYS A 303 15.17 -11.32 -8.18
CA LYS A 303 15.02 -11.30 -9.64
C LYS A 303 13.57 -11.46 -10.07
N LEU A 304 13.23 -10.86 -11.21
CA LEU A 304 11.99 -11.11 -11.94
C LEU A 304 12.24 -12.13 -13.07
N PRO A 305 11.22 -12.91 -13.48
CA PRO A 305 11.35 -13.83 -14.61
C PRO A 305 11.28 -13.07 -15.93
N SER A 306 11.87 -13.63 -16.99
CA SER A 306 11.69 -13.13 -18.36
C SER A 306 10.22 -13.24 -18.79
N LYS A 307 9.80 -12.35 -19.69
CA LYS A 307 8.44 -12.25 -20.24
C LYS A 307 7.37 -11.98 -19.18
N LEU A 308 7.74 -11.30 -18.10
CA LEU A 308 6.77 -10.88 -17.07
C LEU A 308 5.90 -9.74 -17.61
N THR A 309 4.58 -9.93 -17.57
CA THR A 309 3.60 -8.87 -17.86
C THR A 309 2.76 -8.59 -16.62
N VAL A 310 2.65 -7.32 -16.24
CA VAL A 310 1.79 -6.83 -15.15
C VAL A 310 0.84 -5.78 -15.72
N GLY A 311 -0.46 -6.06 -15.73
CA GLY A 311 -1.45 -5.24 -16.41
C GLY A 311 -1.76 -3.91 -15.73
N VAL A 312 -1.54 -3.79 -14.42
CA VAL A 312 -1.82 -2.57 -13.65
C VAL A 312 -0.54 -2.06 -12.97
N ASP A 313 -0.29 -2.40 -11.71
CA ASP A 313 0.82 -1.84 -10.94
C ASP A 313 1.79 -2.96 -10.49
N LEU A 314 3.10 -2.74 -10.67
CA LEU A 314 4.16 -3.57 -10.13
C LEU A 314 4.82 -2.84 -8.96
N ASP A 315 4.63 -3.36 -7.75
CA ASP A 315 5.34 -2.91 -6.56
C ASP A 315 6.52 -3.84 -6.25
N ALA A 316 7.71 -3.33 -6.55
CA ALA A 316 8.99 -3.95 -6.30
C ALA A 316 9.86 -3.10 -5.35
N SER A 317 9.22 -2.24 -4.55
CA SER A 317 9.90 -1.44 -3.54
C SER A 317 10.58 -2.30 -2.47
N GLU A 318 11.66 -1.78 -1.90
CA GLU A 318 12.53 -2.43 -0.90
C GLU A 318 13.15 -3.77 -1.37
N SER A 319 13.03 -4.11 -2.65
CA SER A 319 13.47 -5.39 -3.18
C SER A 319 14.97 -5.45 -3.41
N LYS A 320 15.51 -6.68 -3.41
CA LYS A 320 16.91 -6.95 -3.73
C LYS A 320 17.16 -7.08 -5.24
N ILE A 321 16.21 -6.65 -6.07
CA ILE A 321 16.33 -6.70 -7.53
C ILE A 321 17.40 -5.71 -7.97
N GLU A 322 18.41 -6.19 -8.70
CA GLU A 322 19.48 -5.34 -9.25
C GLU A 322 19.28 -5.01 -10.74
N LEU A 323 18.52 -5.85 -11.46
CA LEU A 323 18.24 -5.73 -12.89
C LEU A 323 16.79 -6.14 -13.19
N LEU A 324 16.13 -5.38 -14.06
CA LEU A 324 14.85 -5.79 -14.64
C LEU A 324 15.09 -6.65 -15.90
N PRO A 325 14.16 -7.55 -16.25
CA PRO A 325 14.20 -8.23 -17.54
C PRO A 325 13.88 -7.24 -18.66
N GLU A 326 14.60 -7.32 -19.78
CA GLU A 326 14.45 -6.41 -20.94
C GLU A 326 13.04 -6.43 -21.53
N ASP A 327 12.30 -7.53 -21.35
CA ASP A 327 10.95 -7.74 -21.88
C ASP A 327 9.85 -7.51 -20.84
N LEU A 328 10.16 -6.86 -19.70
CA LEU A 328 9.19 -6.50 -18.68
C LEU A 328 8.14 -5.52 -19.24
N LYS A 329 6.86 -5.81 -19.00
CA LYS A 329 5.76 -4.90 -19.32
C LYS A 329 4.98 -4.54 -18.07
N VAL A 330 4.79 -3.24 -17.83
CA VAL A 330 4.01 -2.71 -16.70
C VAL A 330 2.98 -1.70 -17.22
N GLY A 331 1.70 -1.99 -17.01
CA GLY A 331 0.61 -1.23 -17.62
C GLY A 331 0.41 0.18 -17.06
N ARG A 332 0.69 0.42 -15.77
CA ARG A 332 0.51 1.73 -15.14
C ARG A 332 1.69 2.16 -14.27
N ILE A 333 1.82 1.61 -13.07
CA ILE A 333 2.82 2.08 -12.10
C ILE A 333 3.90 1.03 -11.88
N LEU A 334 5.16 1.42 -11.99
CA LEU A 334 6.30 0.66 -11.49
C LEU A 334 6.91 1.39 -10.30
N ASN A 335 6.83 0.77 -9.13
CA ASN A 335 7.50 1.24 -7.92
C ASN A 335 8.74 0.39 -7.64
N LEU A 336 9.90 1.03 -7.66
CA LEU A 336 11.22 0.45 -7.35
C LEU A 336 11.89 1.17 -6.19
N SER A 337 11.16 1.97 -5.40
CA SER A 337 11.74 2.74 -4.30
C SER A 337 12.53 1.87 -3.33
N ASP A 338 13.67 2.35 -2.86
CA ASP A 338 14.60 1.63 -1.96
C ASP A 338 14.99 0.23 -2.46
N SER A 339 14.96 0.00 -3.78
CA SER A 339 15.46 -1.24 -4.37
C SER A 339 16.96 -1.17 -4.65
N ARG A 340 17.56 -2.33 -4.95
CA ARG A 340 18.97 -2.42 -5.34
C ARG A 340 19.22 -2.20 -6.84
N ILE A 341 18.24 -1.65 -7.55
CA ILE A 341 18.29 -1.50 -9.01
C ILE A 341 19.53 -0.69 -9.42
N ARG A 342 20.27 -1.21 -10.39
CA ARG A 342 21.49 -0.56 -10.91
C ARG A 342 21.28 0.10 -12.27
N ARG A 343 20.39 -0.46 -13.07
CA ARG A 343 20.01 0.02 -14.41
C ARG A 343 18.62 -0.47 -14.77
N LEU A 344 17.95 0.27 -15.67
CA LEU A 344 16.70 -0.13 -16.30
C LEU A 344 16.98 -0.61 -17.75
N PRO A 345 16.03 -1.31 -18.41
CA PRO A 345 16.13 -1.68 -19.83
C PRO A 345 16.32 -0.47 -20.74
N GLU A 346 17.03 -0.62 -21.87
CA GLU A 346 17.33 0.49 -22.80
C GLU A 346 16.11 1.02 -23.58
N ASP A 347 15.06 0.21 -23.77
CA ASP A 347 13.82 0.63 -24.45
C ASP A 347 12.64 0.37 -23.51
N PHE A 348 12.57 1.15 -22.44
CA PHE A 348 11.67 0.86 -21.33
C PHE A 348 10.43 1.76 -21.31
N GLU A 349 9.25 1.14 -21.18
CA GLU A 349 7.96 1.82 -21.16
C GLU A 349 7.19 1.51 -19.87
N VAL A 350 6.67 2.57 -19.24
CA VAL A 350 5.77 2.49 -18.08
C VAL A 350 4.54 3.37 -18.35
N GLY A 351 3.35 2.80 -18.32
CA GLY A 351 2.15 3.48 -18.84
C GLY A 351 1.67 4.72 -18.07
N ASP A 352 2.06 4.91 -16.80
CA ASP A 352 1.64 6.04 -15.97
C ASP A 352 2.77 6.58 -15.09
N LYS A 353 3.31 5.80 -14.15
CA LYS A 353 4.29 6.34 -13.19
C LYS A 353 5.46 5.40 -12.93
N LEU A 354 6.68 5.94 -13.03
CA LEU A 354 7.90 5.28 -12.60
C LEU A 354 8.44 5.95 -11.32
N ILE A 355 8.53 5.17 -10.25
CA ILE A 355 9.01 5.62 -8.94
C ILE A 355 10.32 4.90 -8.62
N LEU A 356 11.38 5.68 -8.42
CA LEU A 356 12.76 5.24 -8.19
C LEU A 356 13.34 5.86 -6.91
N SER A 357 12.51 6.37 -6.00
CA SER A 357 13.01 7.07 -4.81
C SER A 357 14.00 6.20 -4.01
N ASP A 358 15.07 6.80 -3.48
CA ASP A 358 16.09 6.11 -2.68
C ASP A 358 16.84 4.97 -3.41
N CYS A 359 16.81 4.92 -4.75
CA CYS A 359 17.59 3.96 -5.54
C CYS A 359 19.08 4.36 -5.58
N HIS A 360 19.79 4.22 -4.46
CA HIS A 360 21.16 4.68 -4.29
C HIS A 360 22.18 3.99 -5.23
N ASN A 361 21.86 2.84 -5.81
CA ASN A 361 22.75 2.14 -6.74
C ASN A 361 22.53 2.51 -8.22
N LEU A 362 21.48 3.28 -8.53
CA LEU A 362 21.16 3.69 -9.88
C LEU A 362 22.06 4.87 -10.28
N THR A 363 22.86 4.67 -11.33
CA THR A 363 23.80 5.70 -11.81
C THR A 363 23.33 6.43 -13.06
N GLU A 364 22.45 5.80 -13.84
CA GLU A 364 21.90 6.38 -15.06
C GLU A 364 20.48 5.88 -15.34
N LEU A 365 19.66 6.72 -15.98
CA LEU A 365 18.43 6.30 -16.65
C LEU A 365 18.73 5.90 -18.10
N PRO A 366 18.00 4.93 -18.67
CA PRO A 366 18.26 4.41 -20.02
C PRO A 366 17.95 5.44 -21.09
N ASN A 367 18.44 5.21 -22.30
CA ASN A 367 17.94 5.95 -23.46
C ASN A 367 16.45 5.58 -23.71
N ASN A 368 15.74 6.34 -24.53
CA ASN A 368 14.38 6.00 -24.99
C ASN A 368 13.35 5.66 -23.88
N LEU A 369 13.57 6.12 -22.64
CA LEU A 369 12.65 5.88 -21.53
C LEU A 369 11.32 6.58 -21.80
N THR A 370 10.22 5.83 -21.86
CA THR A 370 8.87 6.37 -22.03
C THR A 370 8.06 6.18 -20.76
N VAL A 371 7.55 7.28 -20.20
CA VAL A 371 6.65 7.25 -19.04
C VAL A 371 5.42 8.10 -19.36
N GLY A 372 4.23 7.48 -19.37
CA GLY A 372 2.97 8.13 -19.77
C GLY A 372 2.48 9.22 -18.79
N GLY A 373 3.08 9.30 -17.61
CA GLY A 373 2.76 10.28 -16.58
C GLY A 373 4.02 10.78 -15.88
N ALA A 374 4.28 10.36 -14.64
CA ALA A 374 5.32 10.96 -13.81
C ALA A 374 6.54 10.07 -13.59
N LEU A 375 7.73 10.69 -13.63
CA LEU A 375 8.99 10.10 -13.22
C LEU A 375 9.43 10.72 -11.89
N ILE A 376 9.63 9.89 -10.87
CA ILE A 376 10.10 10.33 -9.55
C ILE A 376 11.38 9.57 -9.24
N ALA A 377 12.51 10.25 -9.10
CA ALA A 377 13.79 9.66 -8.71
C ALA A 377 14.44 10.46 -7.57
N ASP A 378 13.64 10.77 -6.54
CA ASP A 378 14.10 11.48 -5.36
C ASP A 378 15.17 10.68 -4.61
N ASP A 379 16.16 11.36 -4.06
CA ASP A 379 17.23 10.77 -3.25
C ASP A 379 18.03 9.67 -3.99
N CYS A 380 18.01 9.66 -5.33
CA CYS A 380 18.94 8.89 -6.15
C CYS A 380 20.32 9.57 -6.18
N ILE A 381 21.02 9.57 -5.05
CA ILE A 381 22.25 10.35 -4.84
C ILE A 381 23.39 10.03 -5.82
N ASN A 382 23.37 8.84 -6.43
CA ASN A 382 24.38 8.42 -7.40
C ASN A 382 23.94 8.59 -8.87
N LEU A 383 22.70 9.02 -9.12
CA LEU A 383 22.20 9.26 -10.47
C LEU A 383 22.95 10.44 -11.09
N ALA A 384 23.77 10.14 -12.10
CA ALA A 384 24.65 11.11 -12.75
C ALA A 384 24.17 11.51 -14.14
N LYS A 385 23.36 10.66 -14.79
CA LYS A 385 22.97 10.82 -16.19
C LYS A 385 21.52 10.39 -16.43
N ILE A 386 20.86 11.08 -17.34
CA ILE A 386 19.59 10.65 -17.94
C ILE A 386 19.89 10.31 -19.40
N GLY A 387 19.36 9.20 -19.91
CA GLY A 387 19.55 8.80 -21.30
C GLY A 387 18.86 9.73 -22.29
N GLU A 388 19.38 9.75 -23.51
CA GLU A 388 18.84 10.55 -24.60
C GLU A 388 17.48 10.03 -25.04
N SER A 389 16.69 10.89 -25.68
CA SER A 389 15.39 10.58 -26.29
C SER A 389 14.34 10.06 -25.30
N SER A 390 14.50 10.36 -24.01
CA SER A 390 13.50 10.03 -22.99
C SER A 390 12.25 10.92 -23.12
N ASN A 391 11.07 10.31 -23.09
CA ASN A 391 9.78 10.98 -23.15
C ASN A 391 8.96 10.77 -21.88
N ILE A 392 8.79 11.82 -21.09
CA ILE A 392 7.95 11.83 -19.89
C ILE A 392 6.74 12.73 -20.16
N ASP A 393 5.56 12.14 -20.37
CA ASP A 393 4.35 12.89 -20.76
C ASP A 393 3.74 13.72 -19.61
N GLY A 394 4.20 13.52 -18.38
CA GLY A 394 3.83 14.30 -17.20
C GLY A 394 5.05 14.97 -16.55
N SER A 395 5.11 14.88 -15.22
CA SER A 395 6.12 15.60 -14.43
C SER A 395 7.36 14.76 -14.16
N ILE A 396 8.51 15.41 -14.14
CA ILE A 396 9.77 14.85 -13.66
C ILE A 396 10.09 15.45 -12.29
N ASN A 397 10.39 14.59 -11.32
CA ASN A 397 10.86 15.00 -10.00
C ASN A 397 12.18 14.31 -9.65
N PHE A 398 13.24 15.11 -9.59
CA PHE A 398 14.56 14.74 -9.10
C PHE A 398 14.90 15.63 -7.91
N LYS A 399 14.66 15.11 -6.72
CA LYS A 399 15.17 15.70 -5.49
C LYS A 399 16.49 15.05 -5.09
N ASN A 400 17.45 15.83 -4.61
CA ASN A 400 18.72 15.38 -4.04
C ASN A 400 19.55 14.43 -4.94
N CYS A 401 19.38 14.51 -6.27
CA CYS A 401 20.23 13.83 -7.24
C CYS A 401 21.56 14.59 -7.39
N SER A 402 22.38 14.56 -6.36
CA SER A 402 23.55 15.44 -6.23
C SER A 402 24.64 15.20 -7.26
N LYS A 403 24.68 14.04 -7.92
CA LYS A 403 25.61 13.73 -9.03
C LYS A 403 25.06 14.07 -10.42
N LEU A 404 23.79 14.45 -10.55
CA LEU A 404 23.21 14.78 -11.85
C LEU A 404 23.84 16.08 -12.38
N VAL A 405 24.61 15.97 -13.47
CA VAL A 405 25.39 17.11 -14.00
C VAL A 405 24.63 17.88 -15.09
N ASN A 406 23.99 17.16 -16.02
CA ASN A 406 23.32 17.73 -17.18
C ASN A 406 22.02 16.99 -17.49
N LEU A 407 21.08 17.71 -18.11
CA LEU A 407 19.90 17.11 -18.74
C LEU A 407 20.18 16.90 -20.24
N PRO A 408 19.65 15.83 -20.87
CA PRO A 408 19.87 15.56 -22.28
C PRO A 408 19.02 16.47 -23.16
N GLN A 409 19.59 17.04 -24.23
CA GLN A 409 18.94 18.02 -25.11
C GLN A 409 17.59 17.55 -25.69
N THR A 410 17.41 16.23 -25.78
CA THR A 410 16.25 15.54 -26.33
C THR A 410 15.18 15.16 -25.29
N LEU A 411 15.41 15.43 -23.99
CA LEU A 411 14.46 15.11 -22.93
C LEU A 411 13.15 15.87 -23.11
N ARG A 412 12.04 15.13 -23.21
CA ARG A 412 10.70 15.72 -23.22
C ARG A 412 10.09 15.68 -21.82
N VAL A 413 9.57 16.83 -21.40
CA VAL A 413 8.80 17.02 -20.16
C VAL A 413 7.41 17.50 -20.51
N GLY A 414 6.38 16.73 -20.18
CA GLY A 414 4.99 17.05 -20.52
C GLY A 414 4.29 17.96 -19.53
N ASN A 415 4.80 18.13 -18.30
CA ASN A 415 4.24 19.05 -17.32
C ASN A 415 5.30 19.80 -16.50
N HIS A 416 5.54 19.42 -15.25
CA HIS A 416 6.49 20.12 -14.36
C HIS A 416 7.87 19.47 -14.41
N LEU A 417 8.92 20.28 -14.29
CA LEU A 417 10.30 19.82 -14.08
C LEU A 417 10.78 20.28 -12.71
N LEU A 418 10.95 19.34 -11.78
CA LEU A 418 11.42 19.58 -10.43
C LEU A 418 12.84 19.01 -10.28
N LEU A 419 13.79 19.90 -10.06
CA LEU A 419 15.21 19.63 -9.85
C LEU A 419 15.60 20.30 -8.54
N VAL A 420 15.37 19.65 -7.41
CA VAL A 420 15.56 20.26 -6.09
C VAL A 420 16.78 19.66 -5.41
N GLY A 421 17.77 20.47 -5.05
CA GLY A 421 19.00 19.97 -4.42
C GLY A 421 19.89 19.13 -5.36
N CYS A 422 19.70 19.25 -6.67
CA CYS A 422 20.63 18.69 -7.67
C CYS A 422 21.87 19.59 -7.74
N SER A 423 22.73 19.51 -6.72
CA SER A 423 23.79 20.49 -6.46
C SER A 423 24.90 20.53 -7.52
N SER A 424 25.07 19.48 -8.32
CA SER A 424 26.05 19.43 -9.43
C SER A 424 25.48 19.81 -10.79
N LEU A 425 24.18 20.10 -10.88
CA LEU A 425 23.53 20.48 -12.13
C LEU A 425 24.13 21.79 -12.65
N LEU A 426 24.66 21.78 -13.87
CA LEU A 426 25.36 22.93 -14.45
C LEU A 426 24.46 23.84 -15.28
N SER A 427 23.51 23.26 -16.03
CA SER A 427 22.68 24.05 -16.94
C SER A 427 21.35 23.37 -17.27
N ILE A 428 20.35 24.19 -17.61
CA ILE A 428 19.16 23.74 -18.36
C ILE A 428 19.44 23.93 -19.87
N PRO A 429 19.25 22.92 -20.74
CA PRO A 429 19.58 23.05 -22.16
C PRO A 429 18.66 24.00 -22.96
N ASP A 430 19.09 24.32 -24.18
CA ASP A 430 18.35 25.18 -25.11
C ASP A 430 17.02 24.56 -25.53
N ASN A 431 16.06 25.40 -25.93
CA ASN A 431 14.78 25.00 -26.55
C ASN A 431 13.88 24.09 -25.69
N TYR A 432 14.15 23.95 -24.39
CA TYR A 432 13.30 23.20 -23.48
C TYR A 432 11.91 23.82 -23.39
N LYS A 433 10.88 22.98 -23.48
CA LYS A 433 9.48 23.36 -23.29
C LYS A 433 8.97 22.64 -22.05
N ILE A 434 8.61 23.42 -21.03
CA ILE A 434 8.12 22.94 -19.74
C ILE A 434 6.71 23.52 -19.59
N PRO A 435 5.64 22.77 -19.93
CA PRO A 435 4.28 23.29 -19.92
C PRO A 435 3.82 23.79 -18.54
N GLY A 436 4.35 23.21 -17.48
CA GLY A 436 4.06 23.60 -16.10
C GLY A 436 5.11 24.54 -15.52
N CYS A 437 5.57 24.18 -14.33
CA CYS A 437 6.56 24.93 -13.56
C CYS A 437 7.94 24.30 -13.74
N LEU A 438 8.96 25.14 -13.69
CA LEU A 438 10.35 24.73 -13.52
C LEU A 438 10.77 25.06 -12.08
N TYR A 439 11.18 24.05 -11.31
CA TYR A 439 11.77 24.23 -10.00
C TYR A 439 13.23 23.79 -10.05
N VAL A 440 14.16 24.71 -9.81
CA VAL A 440 15.62 24.46 -9.80
C VAL A 440 16.20 24.95 -8.47
N SER A 441 15.49 24.65 -7.38
CA SER A 441 15.83 25.18 -6.07
C SER A 441 16.97 24.41 -5.41
N ASN A 442 17.89 25.10 -4.73
CA ASN A 442 19.11 24.53 -4.13
C ASN A 442 20.05 23.84 -5.14
N CYS A 443 20.00 24.23 -6.41
CA CYS A 443 20.96 23.80 -7.43
C CYS A 443 22.13 24.78 -7.46
N THR A 444 23.00 24.69 -6.45
CA THR A 444 24.05 25.70 -6.18
C THR A 444 25.09 25.83 -7.29
N SER A 445 25.28 24.82 -8.15
CA SER A 445 26.22 24.86 -9.28
C SER A 445 25.58 25.26 -10.61
N LEU A 446 24.28 25.59 -10.64
CA LEU A 446 23.59 25.97 -11.87
C LEU A 446 24.15 27.30 -12.38
N ARG A 447 24.74 27.31 -13.58
CA ARG A 447 25.40 28.48 -14.17
C ARG A 447 24.58 29.13 -15.28
N SER A 448 23.71 28.37 -15.95
CA SER A 448 22.94 28.90 -17.08
C SER A 448 21.60 28.20 -17.28
N ILE A 449 20.66 28.96 -17.83
CA ILE A 449 19.44 28.45 -18.47
C ILE A 449 19.59 28.70 -19.97
N GLY A 450 19.28 27.69 -20.78
CA GLY A 450 19.44 27.72 -22.22
C GLY A 450 18.53 28.72 -22.94
N LYS A 451 18.90 29.04 -24.17
CA LYS A 451 18.13 29.92 -25.07
C LYS A 451 16.81 29.27 -25.47
N ASN A 452 15.79 30.09 -25.71
CA ASN A 452 14.45 29.67 -26.12
C ASN A 452 13.76 28.69 -25.15
N VAL A 453 14.14 28.70 -23.86
CA VAL A 453 13.43 27.93 -22.83
C VAL A 453 12.06 28.56 -22.59
N VAL A 454 11.01 27.73 -22.61
CA VAL A 454 9.63 28.15 -22.40
C VAL A 454 9.07 27.45 -21.16
N ILE A 455 8.63 28.24 -20.19
CA ILE A 455 8.04 27.78 -18.93
C ILE A 455 6.61 28.30 -18.86
N GLY A 456 5.64 27.38 -18.83
CA GLY A 456 4.22 27.73 -18.91
C GLY A 456 3.63 28.31 -17.61
N SER A 457 4.36 28.23 -16.50
CA SER A 457 3.95 28.79 -15.20
C SER A 457 5.13 29.40 -14.45
N VAL A 458 5.37 29.00 -13.20
CA VAL A 458 6.40 29.57 -12.31
C VAL A 458 7.78 28.98 -12.60
N CYS A 459 8.80 29.83 -12.56
CA CYS A 459 10.21 29.46 -12.54
C CYS A 459 10.81 29.72 -11.15
N ASP A 460 11.09 28.68 -10.38
CA ASP A 460 11.70 28.78 -9.06
C ASP A 460 13.20 28.51 -9.16
N LEU A 461 14.00 29.52 -8.81
CA LEU A 461 15.47 29.52 -8.86
C LEU A 461 16.07 29.72 -7.47
N HIS A 462 15.30 29.51 -6.39
CA HIS A 462 15.75 29.75 -5.02
C HIS A 462 17.06 28.98 -4.72
N ASN A 463 18.08 29.67 -4.18
CA ASN A 463 19.42 29.13 -3.92
C ASN A 463 20.12 28.54 -5.15
N ALA A 464 19.88 29.07 -6.35
CA ALA A 464 20.68 28.83 -7.55
C ALA A 464 21.79 29.89 -7.69
N ASP A 465 22.64 29.99 -6.67
CA ASP A 465 23.53 31.16 -6.46
C ASP A 465 24.62 31.34 -7.52
N SER A 466 24.97 30.28 -8.26
CA SER A 466 25.93 30.35 -9.37
C SER A 466 25.34 30.89 -10.67
N LEU A 467 24.01 31.08 -10.75
CA LEU A 467 23.35 31.59 -11.94
C LEU A 467 23.56 33.11 -12.00
N GLN A 468 24.16 33.59 -13.08
CA GLN A 468 24.53 35.01 -13.20
C GLN A 468 23.56 35.82 -14.04
N GLU A 469 22.86 35.19 -14.98
CA GLU A 469 21.93 35.88 -15.87
C GLU A 469 20.83 34.94 -16.38
N LEU A 470 19.73 35.55 -16.86
CA LEU A 470 18.71 34.86 -17.64
C LEU A 470 18.93 35.12 -19.13
N PRO A 471 18.72 34.12 -20.01
CA PRO A 471 18.97 34.31 -21.43
C PRO A 471 17.97 35.30 -22.04
N SER A 472 18.37 35.95 -23.12
CA SER A 472 17.61 37.05 -23.73
C SER A 472 16.19 36.65 -24.16
N ASN A 473 16.01 35.40 -24.58
CA ASN A 473 14.80 34.83 -25.17
C ASN A 473 14.08 33.78 -24.30
N ILE A 474 14.32 33.77 -22.98
CA ILE A 474 13.49 32.96 -22.06
C ILE A 474 12.05 33.46 -22.06
N ILE A 475 11.10 32.54 -22.04
CA ILE A 475 9.68 32.82 -21.87
C ILE A 475 9.21 32.16 -20.58
N VAL A 476 8.64 32.95 -19.67
CA VAL A 476 8.00 32.47 -18.44
C VAL A 476 6.63 33.12 -18.35
N ASN A 477 5.58 32.31 -18.42
CA ASN A 477 4.19 32.81 -18.46
C ASN A 477 3.62 33.10 -17.05
N GLY A 478 4.31 32.67 -16.00
CA GLY A 478 4.03 33.01 -14.61
C GLY A 478 5.06 33.98 -14.04
N GLY A 479 5.39 33.79 -12.76
CA GLY A 479 6.41 34.56 -12.05
C GLY A 479 7.68 33.78 -11.76
N PHE A 480 8.61 34.43 -11.07
CA PHE A 480 9.86 33.87 -10.60
C PHE A 480 9.93 33.84 -9.08
N VAL A 481 10.57 32.80 -8.55
CA VAL A 481 11.28 32.87 -7.27
C VAL A 481 12.76 33.01 -7.62
N LEU A 482 13.39 34.09 -7.16
CA LEU A 482 14.78 34.44 -7.47
C LEU A 482 15.74 33.72 -6.51
N PRO A 483 17.06 33.70 -6.80
CA PRO A 483 18.03 33.00 -5.97
C PRO A 483 17.99 33.36 -4.48
N ASP A 484 17.77 34.63 -4.13
CA ASP A 484 17.64 35.08 -2.73
C ASP A 484 16.26 34.80 -2.08
N GLY A 485 15.37 34.12 -2.80
CA GLY A 485 14.00 33.79 -2.37
C GLY A 485 12.98 34.91 -2.58
N SER A 486 13.41 36.08 -3.05
CA SER A 486 12.49 37.15 -3.46
C SER A 486 11.69 36.73 -4.71
N ARG A 487 10.65 37.49 -5.04
CA ARG A 487 9.76 37.19 -6.16
C ARG A 487 9.82 38.27 -7.20
N ALA A 488 9.84 37.86 -8.46
CA ALA A 488 9.59 38.74 -9.60
C ALA A 488 8.33 38.28 -10.33
N SER A 489 7.50 39.22 -10.76
CA SER A 489 6.24 38.95 -11.46
C SER A 489 6.43 38.73 -12.97
N SER A 490 7.61 39.04 -13.51
CA SER A 490 7.87 39.00 -14.96
C SER A 490 9.35 38.78 -15.28
N VAL A 491 9.64 38.41 -16.53
CA VAL A 491 11.02 38.23 -17.04
C VAL A 491 11.85 39.53 -16.97
N PRO A 492 11.35 40.72 -17.35
CA PRO A 492 12.11 41.97 -17.23
C PRO A 492 12.50 42.30 -15.78
N GLU A 493 11.59 42.08 -14.83
CA GLU A 493 11.84 42.30 -13.40
C GLU A 493 12.91 41.33 -12.89
N ALA A 494 12.82 40.05 -13.25
CA ALA A 494 13.84 39.05 -12.90
C ALA A 494 15.22 39.41 -13.49
N LYS A 495 15.29 39.85 -14.76
CA LYS A 495 16.55 40.30 -15.38
C LYS A 495 17.13 41.53 -14.69
N SER A 496 16.28 42.48 -14.28
CA SER A 496 16.72 43.67 -13.53
C SER A 496 17.40 43.27 -12.21
N TRP A 497 16.88 42.24 -11.52
CA TRP A 497 17.51 41.72 -10.31
C TRP A 497 18.91 41.16 -10.58
N PHE A 498 19.10 40.36 -11.64
CA PHE A 498 20.42 39.82 -12.00
C PHE A 498 21.42 40.92 -12.37
N HIS A 499 20.98 42.03 -12.97
CA HIS A 499 21.86 43.16 -13.27
C HIS A 499 22.27 43.99 -12.04
N GLN A 500 21.54 43.90 -10.94
CA GLN A 500 21.79 44.66 -9.71
C GLN A 500 22.68 43.91 -8.71
N LYS A 501 22.78 42.60 -8.85
CA LYS A 501 23.64 41.72 -8.05
C LYS A 501 24.99 41.55 -8.71
#